data_AF-A0A8T7DTI9-F1
#
_entry.id   AF-A0A8T7DTI9-F1
#
_cell.length_a   1.000
_cell.length_b   1.000
_cell.length_c   1.000
_cell.angle_alpha   90.00
_cell.angle_beta   90.00
_cell.angle_gamma   90.00
#
_symmetry.space_group_name_H-M   'P 1'
#
loop_
_entity.id
_entity.type
_entity.pdbx_description
1 polymer ?
#
loop_
_entity_poly.entity_id
_entity_poly.type
_entity_poly.pdbx_seq_one_letter_code
_entity_poly.pdbx_strand_id
1 'polypeptide(L)' 'EVRGVTGSFGTCNWAPAGAPVYNPAFDVTPATLVSGWILDSGVYDLDDVNAGALR' A
#
# COMPACT_ATOMS: atom_id res chain seq x y z
N GLU A 1 9.15 7.84 -6.00
CA GLU A 1 9.70 6.69 -6.74
C GLU A 1 11.19 6.56 -6.47
N VAL A 2 11.64 5.35 -6.14
CA VAL A 2 13.06 5.02 -6.08
C VAL A 2 13.50 4.67 -7.50
N ARG A 3 14.44 5.44 -8.06
CA ARG A 3 14.85 5.33 -9.48
C ARG A 3 16.04 4.39 -9.70
N GLY A 4 16.70 3.95 -8.64
CA GLY A 4 17.87 3.10 -8.74
C GLY A 4 18.79 3.28 -7.53
N VAL A 5 20.04 2.86 -7.70
CA VAL A 5 21.04 2.82 -6.63
C VAL A 5 22.40 3.31 -7.14
N THR A 6 23.15 3.98 -6.26
CA THR A 6 24.55 4.35 -6.49
C THR A 6 25.41 3.76 -5.37
N GLY A 7 26.52 3.11 -5.73
CA GLY A 7 27.46 2.53 -4.77
C GLY A 7 28.88 2.43 -5.35
N SER A 8 29.76 1.70 -4.65
CA SER A 8 31.17 1.51 -5.05
C SER A 8 31.37 0.87 -6.43
N PHE A 9 30.31 0.29 -7.01
CA PHE A 9 30.30 -0.33 -8.33
C PHE A 9 29.69 0.56 -9.42
N GLY A 10 29.41 1.84 -9.12
CA GLY A 10 28.82 2.81 -10.05
C GLY A 10 27.34 3.09 -9.78
N THR A 11 26.68 3.73 -10.75
CA THR A 11 25.26 4.09 -10.70
C THR A 11 24.45 3.18 -11.61
N CYS A 12 23.39 2.59 -11.06
CA CYS A 12 22.41 1.80 -11.81
C CYS A 12 21.07 2.52 -11.76
N ASN A 13 20.52 2.84 -12.92
CA ASN A 13 19.16 3.37 -13.08
C ASN A 13 18.26 2.27 -13.60
N TRP A 14 17.12 2.02 -12.95
CA TRP A 14 16.20 0.93 -13.30
C TRP A 14 15.20 1.31 -14.40
N ALA A 15 15.13 2.59 -14.76
CA ALA A 15 14.28 3.08 -15.85
C ALA A 15 15.04 4.02 -16.81
N PRO A 16 14.67 4.07 -18.10
CA PRO A 16 15.23 5.06 -19.03
C PRO A 16 15.10 6.49 -18.52
N ALA A 17 16.04 7.34 -18.90
CA ALA A 17 15.96 8.77 -18.60
C ALA A 17 14.67 9.36 -19.21
N GLY A 18 13.87 10.03 -18.37
CA GLY A 18 12.62 10.66 -18.80
C GLY A 18 11.44 9.72 -19.00
N ALA A 19 11.52 8.46 -18.56
CA ALA A 19 10.36 7.57 -18.56
C ALA A 19 9.19 8.22 -17.77
N PRO A 20 7.95 8.22 -18.31
CA PRO A 20 6.79 8.69 -17.57
C PRO A 20 6.48 7.72 -16.43
N VAL A 21 6.10 8.26 -15.27
CA VAL A 21 5.90 7.46 -14.05
C VAL A 21 4.60 7.80 -13.35
N TYR A 22 3.97 6.79 -12.75
CA TYR A 22 2.83 6.93 -11.85
C TYR A 22 3.14 6.13 -10.58
N ASN A 23 3.50 6.83 -9.51
CA ASN A 23 3.96 6.24 -8.26
C ASN A 23 3.15 6.77 -7.06
N PRO A 24 1.82 6.51 -7.00
CA PRO A 24 1.06 6.73 -5.78
C PRO A 24 1.59 5.80 -4.68
N ALA A 25 1.73 6.31 -3.46
CA ALA A 25 2.28 5.52 -2.36
C ALA A 25 1.28 4.50 -1.77
N PHE A 26 -0.02 4.76 -1.95
CA PHE A 26 -1.12 3.96 -1.41
C PHE A 26 -2.30 3.96 -2.38
N ASP A 27 -3.16 2.96 -2.24
CA ASP A 27 -4.49 2.87 -2.83
C ASP A 27 -5.54 2.59 -1.75
N VAL A 28 -6.78 2.34 -2.16
CA VAL A 28 -7.89 2.04 -1.26
C VAL A 28 -8.44 0.67 -1.61
N THR A 29 -8.45 -0.23 -0.64
CA THR A 29 -9.13 -1.52 -0.72
C THR A 29 -10.58 -1.38 -0.23
N PRO A 30 -11.60 -1.65 -1.07
CA PRO A 30 -12.99 -1.69 -0.61
C PRO A 30 -13.18 -2.71 0.53
N ALA A 31 -13.97 -2.35 1.55
CA ALA A 31 -14.20 -3.19 2.72
C ALA A 31 -14.75 -4.59 2.38
N THR A 32 -15.50 -4.71 1.28
CA THR A 32 -16.05 -5.98 0.79
C THR A 32 -14.98 -6.99 0.34
N LEU A 33 -13.72 -6.58 0.19
CA LEU A 33 -12.59 -7.44 -0.16
C LEU A 33 -11.72 -7.81 1.06
N VAL A 34 -12.04 -7.30 2.25
CA VAL A 34 -11.28 -7.54 3.48
C VAL A 34 -11.97 -8.63 4.29
N SER A 35 -11.26 -9.72 4.61
CA SER A 35 -11.81 -10.83 5.40
C SER A 35 -11.95 -10.51 6.89
N GLY A 36 -11.19 -9.54 7.40
CA GLY A 36 -11.32 -9.08 8.77
C GLY A 36 -10.29 -8.01 9.15
N TRP A 37 -10.60 -7.29 10.21
CA TRP A 37 -9.75 -6.25 10.81
C TRP A 37 -9.30 -6.72 12.19
N ILE A 38 -7.98 -6.76 12.42
CA ILE A 38 -7.39 -7.11 13.71
C ILE A 38 -6.92 -5.82 14.37
N LEU A 39 -7.53 -5.48 15.51
CA LEU A 39 -7.18 -4.35 16.34
C LEU A 39 -6.79 -4.84 17.74
N ASP A 40 -6.28 -3.94 18.57
CA ASP A 40 -6.02 -4.20 19.99
C ASP A 40 -7.32 -4.55 20.77
N SER A 41 -8.48 -4.09 20.30
CA SER A 41 -9.79 -4.37 20.88
C SER A 41 -10.41 -5.70 20.45
N GLY A 42 -9.90 -6.37 19.41
CA GLY A 42 -10.45 -7.63 18.92
C GLY A 42 -10.29 -7.85 17.42
N VAL A 43 -11.00 -8.85 16.92
CA VAL A 43 -11.06 -9.21 15.49
C VAL A 43 -12.50 -8.97 15.01
N TYR A 44 -12.64 -8.23 13.91
CA TYR A 44 -13.93 -7.78 13.38
C TYR A 44 -14.11 -8.25 11.93
N ASP A 45 -15.31 -8.65 11.57
CA ASP A 45 -15.69 -8.95 10.19
C ASP A 45 -16.40 -7.76 9.52
N LEU A 46 -16.89 -7.98 8.30
CA LEU A 46 -17.58 -6.93 7.54
C LEU A 46 -18.91 -6.51 8.16
N ASP A 47 -19.64 -7.43 8.78
CA ASP A 47 -20.93 -7.14 9.41
C ASP A 47 -20.74 -6.29 10.68
N ASP A 48 -19.70 -6.57 11.47
CA ASP A 48 -19.31 -5.73 12.61
C ASP A 48 -18.99 -4.29 12.18
N VAL A 49 -18.22 -4.13 11.09
CA VAL A 49 -17.87 -2.81 10.56
C VAL A 49 -19.11 -2.08 10.06
N ASN A 50 -20.00 -2.76 9.34
CA ASN A 50 -21.27 -2.20 8.89
C ASN A 50 -22.19 -1.81 10.06
N ALA A 51 -22.12 -2.55 11.17
CA ALA A 51 -22.81 -2.25 12.43
C ALA A 51 -22.17 -1.09 13.22
N GLY A 52 -21.01 -0.59 12.80
CA GLY A 52 -20.34 0.58 13.37
C GLY A 52 -19.28 0.28 14.43
N ALA A 53 -18.71 -0.93 14.43
CA ALA A 53 -17.67 -1.31 15.39
C ALA A 53 -16.38 -0.45 15.31
N LEU A 54 -16.07 0.15 14.15
CA LEU A 54 -14.82 0.89 13.87
C LEU A 54 -15.05 2.39 13.56
N ARG A 55 -15.98 3.04 14.28
CA ARG A 55 -16.39 4.43 14.00
C ARG A 55 -15.59 5.50 14.73
#